data_AF-A0A0Q4IRJ8-F1
#
_entry.id   AF-A0A0Q4IRJ8-F1
#
_cell.length_a   1.000
_cell.length_b   1.000
_cell.length_c   1.000
_cell.angle_alpha   90.00
_cell.angle_beta   90.00
_cell.angle_gamma   90.00
#
_symmetry.space_group_name_H-M   'P 1'
#
loop_
_entity.id
_entity.type
_entity.pdbx_description
1 polymer ?
#
loop_
_entity_poly.entity_id
_entity_poly.type
_entity_poly.pdbx_seq_one_letter_code
_entity_poly.pdbx_strand_id
1 'polypeptide(L)'
;MTIMADKTSSRIIATSAALFVSVATMAPAHAQAVLEGTGETSTLDCAGGKATVTGTNNQVTVEGACTHLTVEGSGNVVTAQMAAQSSINVEGISNKVSWHTPGKTSPKVSSAGVGNSVTRAR
;
A
#
# COMPACT_ATOMS: atom_id res chain seq x y z
N MET A 1 -5.62 -59.01 2.88
CA MET A 1 -5.32 -59.50 4.24
C MET A 1 -3.83 -59.40 4.42
N THR A 2 -3.42 -58.40 5.23
CA THR A 2 -2.25 -58.34 6.13
C THR A 2 -0.98 -59.07 5.63
N ILE A 3 0.20 -58.46 5.55
CA ILE A 3 0.98 -58.01 6.71
C ILE A 3 2.03 -56.98 6.27
N MET A 4 2.03 -55.81 6.92
CA MET A 4 3.21 -54.96 7.09
C MET A 4 4.19 -55.65 8.04
N ALA A 5 5.49 -55.63 7.74
CA ALA A 5 6.51 -55.79 8.77
C ALA A 5 7.80 -55.09 8.37
N ASP A 6 7.93 -53.87 8.88
CA ASP A 6 9.12 -53.05 8.99
C ASP A 6 10.22 -53.77 9.78
N LYS A 7 11.46 -53.79 9.26
CA LYS A 7 12.66 -53.80 10.12
C LYS A 7 13.98 -53.56 9.38
N THR A 8 14.74 -52.60 9.92
CA THR A 8 16.20 -52.64 10.13
C THR A 8 17.12 -52.12 9.02
N SER A 9 17.65 -50.93 9.30
CA SER A 9 19.05 -50.50 9.16
C SER A 9 19.91 -51.13 8.06
N SER A 10 20.44 -50.29 7.18
CA SER A 10 21.85 -49.84 7.24
C SER A 10 22.37 -49.41 5.87
N ARG A 11 23.35 -48.48 5.90
CA ARG A 11 24.33 -48.14 4.86
C ARG A 11 23.99 -46.95 3.94
N ILE A 12 24.38 -45.79 4.47
CA ILE A 12 25.01 -44.61 3.84
C ILE A 12 25.44 -44.86 2.38
N ILE A 13 24.80 -44.17 1.44
CA ILE A 13 25.38 -43.82 0.14
C ILE A 13 25.30 -42.30 0.03
N ALA A 14 26.46 -41.66 0.13
CA ALA A 14 26.65 -40.25 -0.10
C ALA A 14 26.25 -39.93 -1.55
N THR A 15 25.11 -39.25 -1.72
CA THR A 15 24.77 -38.54 -2.94
C THR A 15 24.82 -37.06 -2.59
N SER A 16 25.86 -36.40 -3.08
CA SER A 16 26.12 -34.99 -2.91
C SER A 16 24.95 -34.18 -3.50
N ALA A 17 23.97 -33.85 -2.66
CA ALA A 17 22.93 -32.90 -3.03
C ALA A 17 23.56 -31.51 -3.03
N ALA A 18 23.91 -31.02 -4.21
CA ALA A 18 24.28 -29.63 -4.41
C ALA A 18 23.09 -28.76 -3.96
N LEU A 19 23.23 -28.08 -2.81
CA LEU A 19 22.31 -27.02 -2.42
C LEU A 19 22.47 -25.88 -3.42
N PHE A 20 21.58 -25.82 -4.41
CA PHE A 20 21.36 -24.59 -5.15
C PHE A 20 20.75 -23.58 -4.17
N VAL A 21 21.58 -22.70 -3.63
CA VAL A 21 21.12 -21.52 -2.92
C VAL A 21 20.49 -20.60 -3.95
N SER A 22 19.16 -20.67 -4.08
CA SER A 22 18.40 -19.68 -4.83
C SER A 22 18.52 -18.34 -4.12
N VAL A 23 19.38 -17.46 -4.62
CA VAL A 23 19.42 -16.06 -4.19
C VAL A 23 18.16 -15.40 -4.75
N ALA A 24 17.12 -15.29 -3.92
CA ALA A 24 15.96 -14.47 -4.23
C ALA A 24 16.41 -13.00 -4.19
N THR A 25 16.63 -12.41 -5.36
CA THR A 25 16.82 -10.97 -5.48
C THR A 25 15.50 -10.30 -5.12
N MET A 26 15.37 -9.82 -3.88
CA MET A 26 14.27 -8.94 -3.49
C MET A 26 14.42 -7.66 -4.30
N ALA A 27 13.53 -7.47 -5.28
CA ALA A 27 13.37 -6.18 -5.94
C ALA A 27 13.11 -5.12 -4.86
N PRO A 28 13.61 -3.88 -5.01
CA PRO A 28 13.21 -2.81 -4.12
C PRO A 28 11.70 -2.66 -4.23
N ALA A 29 10.98 -3.11 -3.20
CA ALA A 29 9.57 -2.82 -3.04
C ALA A 29 9.47 -1.30 -2.96
N HIS A 30 9.05 -0.67 -4.05
CA HIS A 30 8.65 0.72 -3.97
C HIS A 30 7.54 0.76 -2.92
N ALA A 31 7.73 1.50 -1.84
CA ALA A 31 6.76 1.54 -0.76
C ALA A 31 5.42 2.00 -1.33
N GLN A 32 4.43 1.10 -1.29
CA GLN A 32 3.11 1.26 -1.88
C GLN A 32 2.09 0.79 -0.87
N ALA A 33 1.26 1.71 -0.40
CA ALA A 33 0.14 1.41 0.47
C ALA A 33 -1.16 1.52 -0.33
N VAL A 34 -1.99 0.49 -0.28
CA VAL A 34 -3.21 0.41 -1.09
C VAL A 34 -4.38 0.03 -0.21
N LEU A 35 -5.48 0.78 -0.34
CA LEU A 35 -6.79 0.41 0.19
C LEU A 35 -7.79 0.33 -0.95
N GLU A 36 -8.47 -0.82 -1.03
CA GLU A 36 -9.59 -1.04 -1.94
C GLU A 36 -10.77 -1.56 -1.12
N GLY A 37 -11.90 -0.87 -1.16
CA GLY A 37 -13.03 -1.26 -0.31
C GLY A 37 -14.24 -0.34 -0.37
N THR A 38 -15.24 -0.65 0.45
CA THR A 38 -16.45 0.17 0.58
C THR A 38 -16.80 0.33 2.05
N GLY A 39 -16.87 1.56 2.55
CA GLY A 39 -17.16 1.85 3.95
C GLY A 39 -16.02 1.49 4.91
N GLU A 40 -14.80 1.29 4.40
CA GLU A 40 -13.66 0.88 5.20
C GLU A 40 -13.12 2.04 6.04
N THR A 41 -12.62 1.73 7.23
CA THR A 41 -11.85 2.66 8.05
C THR A 41 -10.48 2.07 8.32
N SER A 42 -9.41 2.75 7.87
CA SER A 42 -8.07 2.19 7.93
C SER A 42 -6.98 3.25 7.94
N THR A 43 -5.80 2.84 8.41
CA THR A 43 -4.58 3.63 8.33
C THR A 43 -3.60 2.96 7.36
N LEU A 44 -3.07 3.74 6.42
CA LEU A 44 -2.07 3.34 5.45
C LEU A 44 -0.76 4.05 5.75
N ASP A 45 0.34 3.31 5.83
CA ASP A 45 1.69 3.88 5.89
C ASP A 45 2.39 3.65 4.54
N CYS A 46 2.67 4.74 3.82
CA CYS A 46 3.34 4.67 2.52
C CYS A 46 4.87 4.68 2.60
N ALA A 47 5.46 4.85 3.80
CA ALA A 47 6.91 4.90 4.03
C ALA A 47 7.69 5.74 2.99
N GLY A 48 7.22 6.96 2.71
CA GLY A 48 7.80 7.90 1.74
C GLY A 48 7.42 7.66 0.29
N GLY A 49 6.69 6.58 0.01
CA GLY A 49 6.27 6.16 -1.31
C GLY A 49 4.88 6.63 -1.69
N LYS A 50 4.10 5.74 -2.30
CA LYS A 50 2.79 6.03 -2.89
C LYS A 50 1.67 5.44 -2.04
N ALA A 51 0.57 6.17 -1.91
CA ALA A 51 -0.67 5.68 -1.33
C ALA A 51 -1.80 5.73 -2.37
N THR A 52 -2.60 4.68 -2.44
CA THR A 52 -3.79 4.60 -3.30
C THR A 52 -5.00 4.21 -2.46
N VAL A 53 -6.09 4.95 -2.60
CA VAL A 53 -7.38 4.68 -1.96
C VAL A 53 -8.43 4.60 -3.05
N THR A 54 -8.99 3.41 -3.26
CA THR A 54 -10.01 3.18 -4.28
C THR A 54 -11.29 2.62 -3.65
N GLY A 55 -12.43 3.13 -4.11
CA GLY A 55 -13.75 2.59 -3.75
C GLY A 55 -14.72 3.65 -3.27
N THR A 56 -15.59 3.30 -2.32
CA THR A 56 -16.73 4.15 -1.94
C THR A 56 -16.86 4.36 -0.44
N ASN A 57 -17.06 5.61 -0.01
CA ASN A 57 -17.32 5.98 1.39
C ASN A 57 -16.26 5.48 2.39
N ASN A 58 -15.00 5.36 1.97
CA ASN A 58 -13.91 4.95 2.86
C ASN A 58 -13.43 6.14 3.70
N GLN A 59 -12.99 5.87 4.93
CA GLN A 59 -12.36 6.81 5.84
C GLN A 59 -10.90 6.39 6.07
N VAL A 60 -9.95 7.09 5.46
CA VAL A 60 -8.56 6.64 5.43
C VAL A 60 -7.61 7.69 6.00
N THR A 61 -6.75 7.26 6.91
CA THR A 61 -5.59 8.05 7.36
C THR A 61 -4.35 7.54 6.63
N VAL A 62 -3.63 8.42 5.96
CA VAL A 62 -2.42 8.08 5.20
C VAL A 62 -1.23 8.75 5.85
N GLU A 63 -0.24 7.97 6.26
CA GLU A 63 0.96 8.39 6.99
C GLU A 63 2.24 8.01 6.26
N GLY A 64 3.39 8.46 6.79
CA GLY A 64 4.70 8.12 6.24
C GLY A 64 5.25 9.12 5.23
N ALA A 65 4.79 10.38 5.24
CA ALA A 65 5.27 11.44 4.34
C ALA A 65 5.24 11.04 2.86
N CYS A 66 4.04 10.75 2.34
CA CYS A 66 3.88 10.21 0.99
C CYS A 66 4.29 11.20 -0.09
N THR A 67 4.97 10.68 -1.10
CA THR A 67 5.33 11.45 -2.30
C THR A 67 4.16 11.53 -3.28
N HIS A 68 3.28 10.54 -3.27
CA HIS A 68 2.08 10.52 -4.11
C HIS A 68 0.88 9.94 -3.37
N LEU A 69 -0.29 10.58 -3.54
CA LEU A 69 -1.58 10.08 -3.11
C LEU A 69 -2.52 10.03 -4.30
N THR A 70 -3.20 8.90 -4.50
CA THR A 70 -4.28 8.74 -5.48
C THR A 70 -5.55 8.35 -4.74
N VAL A 71 -6.64 9.06 -5.00
CA VAL A 71 -7.97 8.74 -4.44
C VAL A 71 -8.95 8.59 -5.58
N GLU A 72 -9.53 7.41 -5.73
CA GLU A 72 -10.43 7.04 -6.82
C GLU A 72 -11.77 6.54 -6.28
N GLY A 73 -12.86 6.97 -6.92
CA GLY A 73 -14.21 6.50 -6.63
C GLY A 73 -15.11 7.59 -6.06
N SER A 74 -15.90 7.29 -5.02
CA SER A 74 -16.90 8.24 -4.54
C SER A 74 -17.04 8.34 -3.02
N GLY A 75 -17.23 9.57 -2.53
CA GLY A 75 -17.51 9.82 -1.11
C GLY A 75 -16.37 9.46 -0.14
N ASN A 76 -15.15 9.21 -0.62
CA ASN A 76 -14.03 8.87 0.26
C ASN A 76 -13.58 10.10 1.07
N VAL A 77 -13.25 9.90 2.34
CA VAL A 77 -12.71 10.90 3.25
C VAL A 77 -11.28 10.49 3.62
N VAL A 78 -10.29 11.25 3.17
CA VAL A 78 -8.87 10.91 3.34
C VAL A 78 -8.15 12.02 4.09
N THR A 79 -7.39 11.67 5.12
CA THR A 79 -6.44 12.58 5.79
C THR A 79 -5.03 12.10 5.53
N ALA A 80 -4.17 12.92 4.92
CA ALA A 80 -2.87 12.46 4.42
C ALA A 80 -1.68 13.32 4.88
N GLN A 81 -0.62 12.63 5.33
CA GLN A 81 0.69 13.18 5.60
C GLN A 81 1.54 13.11 4.33
N MET A 82 1.75 14.26 3.68
CA MET A 82 2.46 14.35 2.41
C MET A 82 3.89 14.86 2.59
N ALA A 83 4.80 14.43 1.74
CA ALA A 83 6.17 14.96 1.67
C ALA A 83 6.20 16.39 1.11
N ALA A 84 7.31 17.10 1.33
CA ALA A 84 7.48 18.48 0.86
C ALA A 84 7.39 18.65 -0.67
N GLN A 85 7.80 17.65 -1.44
CA GLN A 85 7.65 17.58 -2.89
C GLN A 85 6.77 16.38 -3.23
N SER A 86 5.46 16.61 -3.30
CA SER A 86 4.49 15.54 -3.47
C SER A 86 3.35 15.93 -4.40
N SER A 87 2.53 14.95 -4.79
CA SER A 87 1.32 15.19 -5.56
C SER A 87 0.12 14.44 -5.00
N ILE A 88 -1.07 15.01 -5.20
CA ILE A 88 -2.35 14.41 -4.85
C ILE A 88 -3.20 14.38 -6.12
N ASN A 89 -3.67 13.20 -6.50
CA ASN A 89 -4.63 13.01 -7.57
C ASN A 89 -5.95 12.51 -6.99
N VAL A 90 -7.06 13.16 -7.37
CA VAL A 90 -8.40 12.79 -6.91
C VAL A 90 -9.32 12.63 -8.11
N GLU A 91 -9.84 11.43 -8.31
CA GLU A 91 -10.72 11.11 -9.43
C GLU A 91 -12.06 10.55 -8.94
N GLY A 92 -13.15 11.05 -9.51
CA GLY A 92 -14.51 10.59 -9.23
C GLY A 92 -15.38 11.66 -8.58
N ILE A 93 -16.20 11.27 -7.59
CA ILE A 93 -17.34 12.10 -7.13
C ILE A 93 -17.31 12.32 -5.61
N SER A 94 -17.41 13.59 -5.19
CA SER A 94 -17.62 13.97 -3.79
C SER A 94 -16.56 13.45 -2.81
N ASN A 95 -15.33 13.22 -3.26
CA ASN A 95 -14.23 12.83 -2.38
C ASN A 95 -13.72 14.04 -1.59
N LYS A 96 -13.36 13.84 -0.32
CA LYS A 96 -12.81 14.86 0.57
C LYS A 96 -11.41 14.45 0.99
N VAL A 97 -10.42 15.24 0.59
CA VAL A 97 -9.01 15.00 0.94
C VAL A 97 -8.50 16.16 1.77
N SER A 98 -8.09 15.87 3.00
CA SER A 98 -7.37 16.77 3.88
C SER A 98 -5.89 16.38 3.89
N TRP A 99 -4.98 17.31 3.67
CA TRP A 99 -3.54 17.00 3.62
C TRP A 99 -2.71 17.95 4.46
N HIS A 100 -1.58 17.47 4.96
CA HIS A 100 -0.55 18.32 5.55
C HIS A 100 0.83 17.94 5.03
N THR A 101 1.75 18.90 5.03
CA THR A 101 3.14 18.71 4.66
C THR A 101 4.04 19.33 5.73
N PRO A 102 5.29 18.88 5.86
CA PRO A 102 6.27 19.55 6.70
C PRO A 102 6.54 20.96 6.17
N GLY A 103 6.32 21.97 7.02
CA GLY A 103 6.54 23.38 6.69
C GLY A 103 5.43 24.00 5.82
N LYS A 104 5.82 24.92 4.93
CA LYS A 104 4.91 25.74 4.10
C LYS A 104 4.73 25.25 2.67
N THR A 105 5.27 24.08 2.32
CA THR A 105 5.17 23.53 0.97
C THR A 105 3.75 23.03 0.70
N SER A 106 3.36 22.98 -0.57
CA SER A 106 2.06 22.47 -0.99
C SER A 106 2.26 21.42 -2.08
N PRO A 107 1.54 20.28 -2.02
CA PRO A 107 1.59 19.27 -3.07
C PRO A 107 0.97 19.83 -4.35
N LYS A 108 1.38 19.26 -5.49
CA LYS A 108 0.65 19.45 -6.74
C LYS A 108 -0.68 18.70 -6.66
N VAL A 109 -1.80 19.41 -6.71
CA VAL A 109 -3.14 18.82 -6.64
C VAL A 109 -3.76 18.78 -8.04
N SER A 110 -4.25 17.61 -8.44
CA SER A 110 -5.16 17.42 -9.57
C SER A 110 -6.46 16.81 -9.07
N SER A 111 -7.58 17.31 -9.58
CA SER A 111 -8.89 16.72 -9.31
C SER A 111 -9.72 16.65 -10.58
N ALA A 112 -10.26 15.46 -10.84
CA ALA A 112 -11.14 15.17 -11.97
C ALA A 112 -12.47 14.61 -11.48
N GLY A 113 -13.57 14.97 -12.15
CA GLY A 113 -14.93 14.63 -11.76
C GLY A 113 -15.66 15.76 -11.04
N VAL A 114 -16.61 15.44 -10.15
CA VAL A 114 -17.58 16.41 -9.63
C VAL A 114 -17.61 16.41 -8.10
N GLY A 115 -17.59 17.58 -7.48
CA GLY A 115 -17.81 17.74 -6.04
C GLY A 115 -16.64 17.33 -5.15
N ASN A 116 -15.47 17.01 -5.71
CA ASN A 116 -14.26 16.72 -4.94
C ASN A 116 -13.77 17.98 -4.21
N SER A 117 -13.24 17.80 -3.01
CA SER A 117 -12.69 18.88 -2.18
C SER A 117 -11.32 18.46 -1.65
N VAL A 118 -10.29 19.25 -1.97
CA VAL A 118 -8.93 19.01 -1.50
C VAL A 118 -8.46 20.22 -0.70
N THR A 119 -8.21 20.04 0.58
CA THR A 119 -7.91 21.14 1.51
C THR A 119 -6.68 20.83 2.35
N ARG A 120 -5.93 21.87 2.72
CA ARG A 120 -4.86 21.74 3.71
C ARG A 120 -5.47 21.58 5.10
N ALA A 121 -5.08 20.55 5.84
CA ALA A 121 -5.37 20.40 7.26
C ALA A 121 -4.74 21.59 8.02
N ARG A 122 -5.47 22.15 8.99
CA ARG A 122 -5.01 23.28 9.80
C ARG A 122 -4.07 22.84 10.90
#